data_AF-A0A420IMX6-F1
#
_entry.id   AF-A0A420IMX6-F1
#
_cell.length_a   1.000
_cell.length_b   1.000
_cell.length_c   1.000
_cell.angle_alpha   90.00
_cell.angle_beta   90.00
_cell.angle_gamma   90.00
#
_symmetry.space_group_name_H-M   'P 1'
#
loop_
_entity.id
_entity.type
_entity.pdbx_description
1 polymer ?
#
loop_
_entity_poly.entity_id
_entity_poly.type
_entity_poly.pdbx_seq_one_letter_code
_entity_poly.pdbx_strand_id
1 'polypeptide(L)'
;MFSSIVRRSRKTYLSGFDPKALAAAAGAPKNDPWARNEVWRYTGPFTRANRFKNLFPGFGTATIAFAAYCTYEHFFLNQSHKHDEGDEKHH
;
A
#
# COMPACT_ATOMS: atom_id res chain seq x y z
N MET A 1 14.90 -18.85 20.64
CA MET A 1 13.45 -18.73 20.34
C MET A 1 13.20 -19.45 19.01
N PHE A 2 12.61 -20.64 19.02
CA PHE A 2 12.36 -21.42 17.80
C PHE A 2 10.94 -21.19 17.30
N SER A 3 10.81 -20.58 16.12
CA SER A 3 9.53 -20.38 15.44
C SER A 3 9.03 -21.72 14.89
N SER A 4 7.98 -22.26 15.50
CA SER A 4 7.30 -23.47 15.02
C SER A 4 6.61 -23.18 13.68
N ILE A 5 7.14 -23.74 12.59
CA ILE A 5 6.48 -23.77 11.29
C ILE A 5 5.38 -24.82 11.35
N VAL A 6 4.13 -24.36 11.52
CA VAL A 6 2.95 -25.22 11.39
C VAL A 6 2.77 -25.57 9.91
N ARG A 7 3.21 -26.76 9.51
CA ARG A 7 2.87 -27.31 8.19
C ARG A 7 1.39 -27.70 8.21
N ARG A 8 0.54 -26.88 7.59
CA ARG A 8 -0.88 -27.17 7.43
C ARG A 8 -1.03 -28.38 6.48
N SER A 9 -1.71 -29.43 6.95
CA SER A 9 -2.01 -30.62 6.15
C SER A 9 -2.82 -30.28 4.89
N ARG A 10 -2.59 -31.03 3.80
CA ARG A 10 -3.32 -30.87 2.53
C ARG A 10 -4.80 -31.19 2.78
N LYS A 11 -5.69 -30.28 2.40
CA LYS A 11 -7.14 -30.48 2.55
C LYS A 11 -7.55 -31.63 1.62
N THR A 12 -8.06 -32.73 2.18
CA THR A 12 -8.58 -33.86 1.42
C THR A 12 -10.04 -33.60 1.05
N TYR A 13 -10.38 -33.76 -0.23
CA TYR A 13 -11.75 -33.64 -0.72
C TYR A 13 -12.35 -35.04 -0.83
N LEU A 14 -13.57 -35.22 -0.33
CA LEU A 14 -14.25 -36.53 -0.27
C LEU A 14 -14.43 -37.17 -1.66
N SER A 15 -14.58 -36.35 -2.69
CA SER A 15 -14.71 -36.79 -4.08
C SER A 15 -13.39 -37.19 -4.75
N GLY A 16 -12.24 -37.09 -4.06
CA GLY A 16 -10.91 -37.29 -4.65
C GLY A 16 -10.48 -36.19 -5.65
N PHE A 17 -11.39 -35.28 -6.00
CA PHE A 17 -11.12 -34.13 -6.85
C PHE A 17 -10.53 -32.99 -6.03
N ASP A 18 -9.28 -32.64 -6.31
CA ASP A 18 -8.61 -31.48 -5.72
C ASP A 18 -8.67 -30.28 -6.68
N PRO A 19 -9.59 -29.31 -6.48
CA PRO A 19 -9.68 -28.13 -7.33
C PRO A 19 -8.41 -27.27 -7.30
N LYS A 20 -7.62 -27.30 -6.22
CA LYS A 20 -6.36 -26.53 -6.16
C LYS A 20 -5.27 -27.19 -6.98
N ALA A 21 -5.19 -28.52 -6.98
CA ALA A 21 -4.29 -29.25 -7.84
C ALA A 21 -4.65 -29.03 -9.32
N LEU A 22 -5.94 -29.04 -9.66
CA LEU A 22 -6.40 -28.70 -11.00
C LEU A 22 -6.03 -27.26 -11.38
N ALA A 23 -6.32 -26.27 -10.54
CA ALA A 23 -5.99 -24.86 -10.83
C ALA A 23 -4.48 -24.62 -10.99
N ALA A 24 -3.66 -25.33 -10.21
CA ALA A 24 -2.20 -25.25 -10.34
C ALA A 24 -1.69 -25.91 -11.64
N ALA A 25 -2.32 -27.02 -12.07
CA ALA A 25 -1.96 -27.72 -13.32
C ALA A 25 -2.53 -27.03 -14.58
N ALA A 26 -3.72 -26.44 -14.47
CA ALA A 26 -4.44 -25.77 -15.54
C ALA A 26 -3.97 -24.32 -15.78
N GLY A 27 -2.72 -24.01 -15.45
CA GLY A 27 -2.13 -22.68 -15.63
C GLY A 27 -2.38 -22.11 -17.05
N ALA A 28 -2.20 -20.80 -17.21
CA ALA A 28 -2.48 -20.14 -18.47
C ALA A 28 -1.75 -20.83 -19.64
N PRO A 29 -2.43 -21.16 -20.74
CA PRO A 29 -1.81 -21.84 -21.87
C PRO A 29 -0.68 -20.98 -22.42
N LYS A 30 0.47 -21.60 -22.71
CA LYS A 30 1.69 -20.90 -23.17
C LYS A 30 1.44 -20.02 -24.39
N ASN A 31 0.54 -20.46 -25.29
CA ASN A 31 0.13 -19.76 -26.50
C ASN A 31 -1.40 -19.68 -26.57
N ASP A 32 -1.98 -18.67 -25.93
CA ASP A 32 -3.41 -18.38 -26.08
C ASP A 32 -3.68 -17.69 -27.44
N PRO A 33 -4.51 -18.27 -28.33
CA PRO A 33 -4.87 -17.64 -29.61
C PRO A 33 -5.66 -16.32 -29.44
N TRP A 34 -6.28 -16.11 -28.29
CA TRP A 34 -7.07 -14.91 -27.98
C TRP A 34 -6.28 -13.83 -27.25
N ALA A 35 -5.02 -14.08 -26.91
CA ALA A 35 -4.21 -13.13 -26.14
C ALA A 35 -4.26 -11.72 -26.75
N ARG A 36 -4.09 -11.61 -28.07
CA ARG A 36 -4.14 -10.31 -28.78
C ARG A 36 -5.51 -9.62 -28.66
N ASN A 37 -6.60 -10.39 -28.63
CA ASN A 37 -7.95 -9.87 -28.45
C ASN A 37 -8.21 -9.45 -26.99
N GLU A 38 -7.52 -10.04 -26.01
CA GLU A 38 -7.68 -9.68 -24.59
C GLU A 38 -6.76 -8.51 -24.16
N VAL A 39 -5.72 -8.19 -24.94
CA VAL A 39 -4.72 -7.16 -24.62
C VAL A 39 -5.36 -5.83 -24.22
N TRP A 40 -6.39 -5.36 -24.94
CA TRP A 40 -7.01 -4.05 -24.67
C TRP A 40 -7.54 -3.90 -23.24
N ARG A 41 -7.93 -5.00 -22.59
CA ARG A 41 -8.44 -5.00 -21.20
C ARG A 41 -7.37 -4.68 -20.16
N TYR A 42 -6.11 -4.95 -20.50
CA TYR A 42 -4.99 -4.88 -19.57
C TYR A 42 -3.92 -3.87 -19.97
N THR A 43 -4.06 -3.23 -21.14
CA THR A 43 -3.17 -2.17 -21.63
C THR A 43 -3.73 -0.77 -21.45
N GLY A 44 -2.87 0.24 -21.60
CA GLY A 44 -3.25 1.66 -21.56
C GLY A 44 -3.81 2.08 -20.20
N PRO A 45 -5.01 2.69 -20.14
CA PRO A 45 -5.58 3.23 -18.91
C PRO A 45 -5.92 2.14 -17.88
N PHE A 46 -6.06 0.88 -18.28
CA PHE A 46 -6.49 -0.22 -17.42
C PHE A 46 -5.33 -1.01 -16.78
N THR A 47 -4.09 -0.60 -16.98
CA THR A 47 -2.91 -1.21 -16.36
C THR A 47 -2.97 -1.12 -14.83
N ARG A 48 -2.32 -2.06 -14.13
CA ARG A 48 -2.24 -2.05 -12.65
C ARG A 48 -1.72 -0.72 -12.11
N ALA A 49 -0.70 -0.17 -12.75
CA ALA A 49 -0.14 1.13 -12.38
C ALA A 49 -1.19 2.25 -12.51
N ASN A 50 -1.90 2.34 -13.63
CA ASN A 50 -2.90 3.41 -13.81
C ASN A 50 -4.07 3.32 -12.83
N ARG A 51 -4.46 2.12 -12.40
CA ARG A 51 -5.49 1.96 -11.35
C ARG A 51 -5.07 2.58 -10.02
N PHE A 52 -3.76 2.57 -9.72
CA PHE A 52 -3.23 3.07 -8.45
C PHE A 52 -2.75 4.52 -8.49
N LYS A 53 -2.54 5.11 -9.67
CA LYS A 53 -2.10 6.52 -9.81
C LYS A 53 -3.04 7.52 -9.13
N ASN A 54 -4.34 7.20 -9.04
CA ASN A 54 -5.36 8.06 -8.44
C ASN A 54 -5.83 7.58 -7.05
N LEU A 55 -5.07 6.74 -6.35
CA LEU A 55 -5.42 6.30 -5.00
C LEU A 55 -5.49 7.47 -4.00
N PHE A 56 -4.59 8.45 -4.14
CA PHE A 56 -4.50 9.57 -3.21
C PHE A 56 -4.51 10.91 -3.95
N PRO A 57 -5.70 11.31 -4.47
CA PRO A 57 -5.82 12.63 -5.09
C PRO A 57 -5.51 13.70 -4.04
N GLY A 58 -4.58 14.62 -4.36
CA GLY A 58 -4.21 15.72 -3.46
C GLY A 58 -3.22 15.37 -2.35
N PHE A 59 -2.63 14.17 -2.31
CA PHE A 59 -1.58 13.87 -1.31
C PHE A 59 -0.40 14.83 -1.42
N GLY A 60 0.07 15.14 -2.64
CA GLY A 60 1.18 16.07 -2.84
C GLY A 60 0.89 17.48 -2.31
N THR A 61 -0.31 18.02 -2.58
CA THR A 61 -0.70 19.34 -2.09
C THR A 61 -0.88 19.35 -0.57
N ALA A 62 -1.44 18.27 0.00
CA ALA A 62 -1.55 18.11 1.45
C ALA A 62 -0.18 18.06 2.13
N THR A 63 0.79 17.31 1.57
CA THR A 63 2.16 17.27 2.09
C THR A 63 2.82 18.65 2.06
N ILE A 64 2.65 19.41 0.97
CA ILE A 64 3.18 20.77 0.86
C ILE A 64 2.56 21.70 1.90
N ALA A 65 1.23 21.71 2.02
CA ALA A 65 0.53 22.55 3.00
C ALA A 65 0.92 22.20 4.44
N PHE A 66 1.02 20.90 4.75
CA PHE A 66 1.47 20.43 6.05
C PHE A 66 2.91 20.84 6.35
N ALA A 67 3.83 20.67 5.41
CA ALA A 67 5.22 21.09 5.58
C ALA A 67 5.33 22.61 5.79
N ALA A 68 4.58 23.41 5.01
CA ALA A 68 4.53 24.87 5.18
C ALA A 68 4.06 25.24 6.59
N TYR A 69 2.99 24.62 7.07
CA TYR A 69 2.49 24.82 8.43
C TYR A 69 3.54 24.45 9.50
N CYS A 70 4.18 23.28 9.38
CA CYS A 70 5.24 22.89 10.32
C CYS A 70 6.42 23.87 10.32
N THR A 71 6.85 24.36 9.15
CA THR A 71 7.91 25.37 9.09
C THR A 71 7.47 26.70 9.71
N TYR A 72 6.22 27.11 9.48
CA TYR A 72 5.67 28.32 10.08
C TYR A 72 5.62 28.21 11.60
N GLU A 73 5.13 27.08 12.13
CA GLU A 73 5.11 26.81 13.56
C GLU A 73 6.53 26.77 14.16
N HIS A 74 7.47 26.10 13.48
CA HIS A 74 8.84 25.95 13.95
C HIS A 74 9.63 27.25 14.00
N PHE A 75 9.47 28.13 13.01
CA PHE A 75 10.23 29.37 12.92
C PHE A 75 9.51 30.58 13.49
N PHE A 76 8.19 30.71 13.34
CA PHE A 76 7.47 31.93 13.69
C PHE A 76 6.70 31.82 15.00
N LEU A 77 6.02 30.69 15.28
CA LEU A 77 5.31 30.50 16.56
C LEU A 77 6.25 30.13 17.72
N ASN A 78 7.25 29.26 17.49
CA ASN A 78 8.20 28.87 18.54
C ASN A 78 9.25 29.93 18.91
N GLN A 79 9.47 30.95 18.05
CA GLN A 79 10.34 32.09 18.38
C GLN A 79 9.60 33.16 19.20
N SER A 80 8.28 33.27 19.05
CA SER A 80 7.46 34.26 19.77
C SER A 80 7.00 33.80 21.16
N HIS A 81 7.04 32.50 21.47
CA HIS A 81 6.74 31.93 22.81
C HIS A 81 7.97 31.63 23.69
N LYS A 82 9.20 31.89 23.22
CA LYS A 82 10.45 31.66 23.99
C LYS A 82 11.03 32.93 24.62
N HIS A 83 10.21 33.96 24.79
CA HIS A 83 10.63 35.23 25.37
C HIS A 83 9.66 35.70 26.46
N ASP A 84 9.18 34.80 27.33
CA ASP A 84 8.50 35.16 28.59
C ASP A 84 8.32 33.96 29.55
N GLU A 85 9.40 33.23 29.84
CA GLU A 85 9.45 32.39 31.05
C GLU A 85 10.72 32.74 31.81
N GLY A 86 10.65 33.90 32.46
CA GLY A 86 11.59 34.29 33.51
C GLY A 86 11.37 33.43 34.75
N ASP A 87 12.44 32.75 35.14
CA ASP A 87 12.91 32.55 36.51
C ASP A 87 12.01 33.14 37.61
N GLU A 88 11.26 32.31 38.36
CA GLU A 88 10.92 32.62 39.75
C GLU A 88 11.00 31.36 40.62
N LYS A 89 12.12 31.25 41.32
CA LYS A 89 12.24 30.57 42.61
C LYS A 89 11.43 31.37 43.63
N HIS A 90 10.47 30.78 44.36
CA HIS A 90 10.14 31.18 45.74
C HIS A 90 9.31 30.10 46.47
N HIS A 91 9.85 29.62 47.60
CA HIS A 91 9.28 28.98 48.80
C HIS A 91 8.36 27.76 48.70
#